data_AF-A0A2T7SPY8-F1
#
_entry.id   AF-A0A2T7SPY8-F1
#
_cell.length_a   1.000
_cell.length_b   1.000
_cell.length_c   1.000
_cell.angle_alpha   90.00
_cell.angle_beta   90.00
_cell.angle_gamma   90.00
#
_symmetry.space_group_name_H-M   'P 1'
#
loop_
_entity.id
_entity.type
_entity.pdbx_description
1 polymer ?
#
loop_
_entity_poly.entity_id
_entity_poly.type
_entity_poly.pdbx_seq_one_letter_code
_entity_poly.pdbx_strand_id
1 'polypeptide(L)'
;WTTTFTAAEGANTVSVRQTDAAGNVSAASTLNFTLDTSAPVPTVGINAIGGDDALSPADAVQTHTGITGSVSDAREGDVVKVLVNGQTFSGTVDALGNYSVSVATADLIADSGSTLEVVLMASDAAGNTQMASANRAYAVDITVPTVQSIVLDKSALKVGESATVTISFSEKVKAFDLSDLTADNATLSNLATADGGLTWTRHTHAHSRHRRHQQRGPSAGQLHRPVGQ
;
A
#
# COMPACT_ATOMS: atom_id res chain seq x y z
N TRP A 1 22.09 63.29 10.04
CA TRP A 1 20.96 62.72 9.29
C TRP A 1 21.50 62.28 7.95
N THR A 2 21.50 60.98 7.67
CA THR A 2 21.87 60.45 6.35
C THR A 2 20.64 60.49 5.44
N THR A 3 20.84 60.75 4.16
CA THR A 3 19.75 60.81 3.16
C THR A 3 19.55 59.49 2.43
N THR A 4 20.42 58.51 2.67
CA THR A 4 20.32 57.15 2.16
C THR A 4 20.07 56.19 3.30
N PHE A 5 19.20 55.21 3.05
CA PHE A 5 18.87 54.14 3.97
C PHE A 5 18.91 52.82 3.20
N THR A 6 19.62 51.84 3.74
CA THR A 6 19.63 50.46 3.27
C THR A 6 19.13 49.61 4.42
N ALA A 7 18.02 48.90 4.21
CA ALA A 7 17.50 48.00 5.23
C ALA A 7 18.51 46.88 5.49
N ALA A 8 18.70 46.55 6.75
CA ALA A 8 19.45 45.38 7.18
C ALA A 8 18.47 44.24 7.50
N GLU A 9 18.94 43.00 7.44
CA GLU A 9 18.16 41.87 7.92
C GLU A 9 17.76 42.07 9.40
N GLY A 10 16.53 41.70 9.74
CA GLY A 10 15.96 41.91 11.08
C GLY A 10 15.37 43.31 11.27
N ALA A 11 15.54 43.87 12.47
CA ALA A 11 14.86 45.10 12.89
C ALA A 11 15.51 46.36 12.27
N ASN A 12 14.65 47.23 11.74
CA ASN A 12 15.01 48.49 11.12
C ASN A 12 14.18 49.64 11.69
N THR A 13 14.77 50.84 11.69
CA THR A 13 14.11 52.06 12.17
C THR A 13 14.33 53.20 11.18
N VAL A 14 13.24 53.85 10.77
CA VAL A 14 13.27 55.13 10.07
C VAL A 14 12.95 56.23 11.08
N SER A 15 13.82 57.23 11.18
CA SER A 15 13.57 58.42 12.00
C SER A 15 13.19 59.61 11.14
N VAL A 16 12.34 60.50 11.64
CA VAL A 16 11.99 61.78 11.00
C VAL A 16 12.02 62.91 12.02
N ARG A 17 12.51 64.07 11.59
CA ARG A 17 12.53 65.33 12.35
C ARG A 17 12.37 66.50 11.40
N GLN A 18 11.68 67.56 11.83
CA GLN A 18 11.55 68.79 11.04
C GLN A 18 12.34 69.95 11.65
N THR A 19 12.72 70.90 10.79
CA THR A 19 13.22 72.22 11.17
C THR A 19 12.33 73.27 10.50
N ASP A 20 11.80 74.23 11.24
CA ASP A 20 10.99 75.31 10.67
C ASP A 20 11.85 76.46 10.11
N ALA A 21 11.20 77.47 9.51
CA ALA A 21 11.89 78.63 8.92
C ALA A 21 12.64 79.49 9.95
N ALA A 22 12.23 79.44 11.22
CA ALA A 22 12.87 80.16 12.32
C ALA A 22 14.04 79.37 12.92
N GLY A 23 14.27 78.11 12.48
CA GLY A 23 15.32 77.24 12.98
C GLY A 23 14.93 76.37 14.18
N ASN A 24 13.65 76.31 14.55
CA ASN A 24 13.18 75.42 15.62
C ASN A 24 13.15 73.98 15.10
N VAL A 25 13.58 73.04 15.94
CA VAL A 25 13.78 71.64 15.58
C VAL A 25 12.92 70.73 16.46
N SER A 26 12.15 69.81 15.87
CA SER A 26 11.32 68.88 16.64
C SER A 26 12.14 67.77 17.33
N ALA A 27 11.51 66.99 18.23
CA ALA A 27 12.04 65.67 18.56
C ALA A 27 11.96 64.73 17.34
N ALA A 28 12.73 63.64 17.34
CA ALA A 28 12.65 62.62 16.31
C ALA A 28 11.46 61.68 16.58
N SER A 29 10.66 61.42 15.55
CA SER A 29 9.65 60.35 15.54
C SER A 29 10.19 59.15 14.77
N THR A 30 9.79 57.93 15.15
CA THR A 30 10.32 56.69 14.57
C THR A 30 9.23 55.78 14.01
N LEU A 31 9.51 55.12 12.89
CA LEU A 31 8.78 53.97 12.36
C LEU A 31 9.70 52.75 12.43
N ASN A 32 9.21 51.66 13.02
CA ASN A 32 9.94 50.39 13.10
C ASN A 32 9.34 49.37 12.13
N PHE A 33 10.19 48.57 11.50
CA PHE A 33 9.78 47.44 10.66
C PHE A 33 10.86 46.36 10.68
N THR A 34 10.53 45.16 10.20
CA THR A 34 11.50 44.07 10.01
C THR A 34 11.67 43.75 8.54
N LEU A 35 12.90 43.49 8.13
CA LEU A 35 13.20 42.84 6.86
C LEU A 35 13.54 41.39 7.18
N ASP A 36 12.85 40.45 6.53
CA ASP A 36 13.16 39.03 6.59
C ASP A 36 13.31 38.52 5.16
N THR A 37 14.53 38.13 4.81
CA THR A 37 14.87 37.58 3.49
C THR A 37 15.21 36.09 3.55
N SER A 38 15.08 35.47 4.71
CA SER A 38 15.51 34.10 4.96
C SER A 38 14.37 33.13 4.64
N ALA A 39 14.44 32.45 3.49
CA ALA A 39 13.48 31.41 3.15
C ALA A 39 13.60 30.18 4.08
N PRO A 40 12.49 29.44 4.32
CA PRO A 40 12.54 28.19 5.07
C PRO A 40 13.40 27.13 4.36
N VAL A 41 13.86 26.13 5.10
CA VAL A 41 14.61 24.96 4.60
C VAL A 41 13.79 23.67 4.83
N PRO A 42 12.70 23.47 4.06
CA PRO A 42 11.79 22.37 4.30
C PRO A 42 12.36 21.01 3.88
N THR A 43 11.84 19.95 4.51
CA THR A 43 12.02 18.56 4.07
C THR A 43 10.66 17.89 3.88
N VAL A 44 10.62 16.85 3.05
CA VAL A 44 9.40 16.07 2.78
C VAL A 44 9.71 14.60 2.98
N GLY A 45 8.96 13.94 3.86
CA GLY A 45 8.93 12.50 4.03
C GLY A 45 7.61 11.93 3.53
N ILE A 46 7.66 10.77 2.89
CA ILE A 46 6.50 10.05 2.34
C ILE A 46 6.39 8.74 3.09
N ASN A 47 5.19 8.37 3.58
CA ASN A 47 4.92 7.09 4.22
C ASN A 47 4.71 5.96 3.19
N ALA A 48 4.55 4.72 3.67
CA ALA A 48 4.37 3.57 2.78
C ALA A 48 3.07 3.67 1.96
N ILE A 49 3.14 3.35 0.67
CA ILE A 49 1.99 3.39 -0.24
C ILE A 49 1.21 2.09 -0.07
N GLY A 50 -0.11 2.16 0.14
CA GLY A 50 -0.89 0.98 0.51
C GLY A 50 -0.57 0.42 1.91
N GLY A 51 0.32 1.07 2.67
CA GLY A 51 0.77 0.61 3.99
C GLY A 51 2.04 -0.24 3.96
N ASP A 52 2.42 -0.80 2.81
CA ASP A 52 3.59 -1.69 2.66
C ASP A 52 4.39 -1.48 1.36
N ASP A 53 4.16 -0.36 0.66
CA ASP A 53 4.72 -0.06 -0.66
C ASP A 53 4.31 -1.05 -1.76
N ALA A 54 3.19 -1.75 -1.59
CA ALA A 54 2.60 -2.59 -2.60
C ALA A 54 1.11 -2.31 -2.74
N LEU A 55 0.63 -2.30 -3.98
CA LEU A 55 -0.80 -2.33 -4.28
C LEU A 55 -1.19 -3.76 -4.66
N SER A 56 -2.06 -4.32 -3.83
CA SER A 56 -2.61 -5.67 -3.97
C SER A 56 -4.04 -5.64 -4.56
N PRO A 57 -4.65 -6.80 -4.86
CA PRO A 57 -6.07 -6.84 -5.22
C PRO A 57 -6.99 -6.27 -4.13
N ALA A 58 -6.57 -6.32 -2.86
CA ALA A 58 -7.33 -5.75 -1.74
C ALA A 58 -7.28 -4.21 -1.73
N ASP A 59 -6.22 -3.62 -2.29
CA ASP A 59 -6.12 -2.17 -2.46
C ASP A 59 -6.88 -1.71 -3.71
N ALA A 60 -6.84 -2.51 -4.77
CA ALA A 60 -7.47 -2.20 -6.05
C ALA A 60 -9.01 -2.06 -5.98
N VAL A 61 -9.66 -2.57 -4.94
CA VAL A 61 -11.11 -2.37 -4.71
C VAL A 61 -11.43 -1.01 -4.09
N GLN A 62 -10.43 -0.29 -3.57
CA GLN A 62 -10.58 1.06 -3.05
C GLN A 62 -10.65 2.04 -4.22
N THR A 63 -11.47 3.08 -4.09
CA THR A 63 -11.52 4.13 -5.11
C THR A 63 -10.36 5.12 -4.97
N HIS A 64 -9.84 5.28 -3.75
CA HIS A 64 -8.76 6.21 -3.43
C HIS A 64 -7.78 5.60 -2.43
N THR A 65 -6.51 5.97 -2.58
CA THR A 65 -5.42 5.66 -1.65
C THR A 65 -4.88 6.97 -1.10
N GLY A 66 -4.73 7.06 0.23
CA GLY A 66 -4.16 8.23 0.88
C GLY A 66 -2.64 8.25 0.76
N ILE A 67 -2.09 9.26 0.11
CA ILE A 67 -0.65 9.52 0.08
C ILE A 67 -0.32 10.41 1.26
N THR A 68 0.33 9.82 2.27
CA THR A 68 0.59 10.49 3.54
C THR A 68 2.08 10.68 3.76
N GLY A 69 2.41 11.59 4.67
CA GLY A 69 3.78 11.88 5.03
C GLY A 69 3.88 13.01 6.04
N SER A 70 5.10 13.42 6.31
CA SER A 70 5.43 14.50 7.24
C SER A 70 6.43 15.45 6.61
N VAL A 71 6.37 16.71 7.00
CA VAL A 71 7.25 17.76 6.50
C VAL A 71 7.94 18.49 7.66
N SER A 72 9.03 19.18 7.36
CA SER A 72 9.69 20.11 8.30
C SER A 72 9.68 21.52 7.76
N ASP A 73 9.77 22.50 8.65
CA ASP A 73 9.91 23.93 8.32
C ASP A 73 8.85 24.42 7.31
N ALA A 74 7.62 24.00 7.56
CA ALA A 74 6.43 24.33 6.79
C ALA A 74 5.30 24.72 7.74
N ARG A 75 4.35 25.50 7.25
CA ARG A 75 3.19 25.98 8.01
C ARG A 75 1.96 25.16 7.68
N GLU A 76 1.04 25.09 8.63
CA GLU A 76 -0.31 24.61 8.36
C GLU A 76 -0.92 25.38 7.19
N GLY A 77 -1.50 24.65 6.24
CA GLY A 77 -2.03 25.22 5.00
C GLY A 77 -1.03 25.35 3.85
N ASP A 78 0.28 25.12 4.08
CA ASP A 78 1.23 25.01 2.96
C ASP A 78 0.81 23.87 2.03
N VAL A 79 0.99 24.10 0.72
CA VAL A 79 0.45 23.21 -0.31
C VAL A 79 1.42 22.05 -0.55
N VAL A 80 0.86 20.84 -0.52
CA VAL A 80 1.54 19.61 -0.94
C VAL A 80 0.92 19.12 -2.24
N LYS A 81 1.77 18.84 -3.23
CA LYS A 81 1.40 18.27 -4.52
C LYS A 81 1.94 16.86 -4.64
N VAL A 82 1.11 15.94 -5.13
CA VAL A 82 1.50 14.56 -5.43
C VAL A 82 1.36 14.33 -6.92
N LEU A 83 2.44 13.87 -7.56
CA LEU A 83 2.49 13.57 -8.99
C LEU A 83 2.50 12.05 -9.17
N VAL A 84 1.48 11.54 -9.85
CA VAL A 84 1.28 10.10 -10.14
C VAL A 84 0.72 9.99 -11.55
N ASN A 85 1.27 9.11 -12.39
CA ASN A 85 0.78 8.89 -13.76
C ASN A 85 0.65 10.19 -14.60
N GLY A 86 1.54 11.16 -14.37
CA GLY A 86 1.48 12.49 -15.02
C GLY A 86 0.38 13.42 -14.50
N GLN A 87 -0.46 12.96 -13.56
CA GLN A 87 -1.52 13.73 -12.92
C GLN A 87 -1.02 14.37 -11.63
N THR A 88 -1.55 15.54 -11.30
CA THR A 88 -1.23 16.25 -10.06
C THR A 88 -2.44 16.27 -9.13
N PHE A 89 -2.24 15.78 -7.91
CA PHE A 89 -3.17 15.84 -6.80
C PHE A 89 -2.65 16.84 -5.77
N SER A 90 -3.52 17.38 -4.92
CA SER A 90 -3.12 18.39 -3.94
C SER A 90 -3.81 18.18 -2.60
N GLY A 91 -3.08 18.56 -1.56
CA GLY A 91 -3.59 18.71 -0.19
C GLY A 91 -2.78 19.78 0.53
N THR A 92 -2.91 19.82 1.84
CA THR A 92 -2.23 20.81 2.68
C THR A 92 -1.56 20.13 3.86
N VAL A 93 -0.54 20.80 4.40
CA VAL A 93 0.07 20.45 5.68
C VAL A 93 -0.89 20.79 6.82
N ASP A 94 -1.02 19.90 7.80
CA ASP A 94 -1.80 20.10 9.02
C ASP A 94 -0.99 20.80 10.13
N ALA A 95 -1.65 21.13 11.25
CA ALA A 95 -1.02 21.79 12.40
C ALA A 95 0.13 20.99 13.05
N LEU A 96 0.25 19.69 12.77
CA LEU A 96 1.28 18.81 13.30
C LEU A 96 2.42 18.56 12.30
N GLY A 97 2.36 19.17 11.11
CA GLY A 97 3.36 18.97 10.06
C GLY A 97 3.17 17.68 9.25
N ASN A 98 1.98 17.07 9.29
CA ASN A 98 1.63 15.94 8.43
C ASN A 98 0.80 16.40 7.23
N TYR A 99 0.75 15.57 6.20
CA TYR A 99 -0.16 15.79 5.08
C TYR A 99 -0.83 14.48 4.67
N SER A 100 -1.99 14.61 4.02
CA SER A 100 -2.67 13.52 3.34
C SER A 100 -3.26 14.04 2.03
N VAL A 101 -2.90 13.40 0.92
CA VAL A 101 -3.42 13.69 -0.40
C VAL A 101 -4.16 12.47 -0.91
N SER A 102 -5.45 12.63 -1.19
CA SER A 102 -6.28 11.56 -1.75
C SER A 102 -5.99 11.41 -3.25
N VAL A 103 -5.44 10.26 -3.64
CA VAL A 103 -5.16 9.91 -5.05
C VAL A 103 -6.10 8.78 -5.46
N ALA A 104 -6.63 8.84 -6.68
CA ALA A 104 -7.43 7.72 -7.18
C ALA A 104 -6.56 6.47 -7.29
N THR A 105 -7.00 5.35 -6.73
CA THR A 105 -6.19 4.12 -6.72
C THR A 105 -5.92 3.61 -8.14
N ALA A 106 -6.84 3.88 -9.07
CA ALA A 106 -6.66 3.58 -10.49
C ALA A 106 -5.47 4.31 -11.13
N ASP A 107 -5.16 5.55 -10.70
CA ASP A 107 -4.02 6.30 -11.22
C ASP A 107 -2.69 5.73 -10.71
N LEU A 108 -2.64 5.23 -9.47
CA LEU A 108 -1.47 4.52 -8.95
C LEU A 108 -1.27 3.17 -9.67
N ILE A 109 -2.35 2.44 -9.94
CA ILE A 109 -2.30 1.17 -10.67
C ILE A 109 -1.83 1.38 -12.12
N ALA A 110 -2.26 2.47 -12.76
CA ALA A 110 -1.91 2.79 -14.13
C ALA A 110 -0.52 3.43 -14.28
N ASP A 111 0.12 3.83 -13.18
CA ASP A 111 1.43 4.45 -13.18
C ASP A 111 2.53 3.44 -13.53
N SER A 112 2.90 3.45 -14.81
CA SER A 112 3.97 2.61 -15.36
C SER A 112 5.34 2.81 -14.70
N GLY A 113 5.58 3.95 -14.04
CA GLY A 113 6.83 4.22 -13.33
C GLY A 113 6.84 3.66 -11.91
N SER A 114 5.66 3.35 -11.36
CA SER A 114 5.42 2.92 -9.97
C SER A 114 6.28 3.68 -8.95
N THR A 115 6.44 4.98 -9.20
CA THR A 115 7.27 5.89 -8.41
C THR A 115 6.55 7.23 -8.38
N LEU A 116 6.06 7.60 -7.20
CA LEU A 116 5.41 8.89 -7.02
C LEU A 116 6.42 9.96 -6.62
N GLU A 117 6.12 11.21 -6.97
CA GLU A 117 6.82 12.40 -6.49
C GLU A 117 5.89 13.24 -5.62
N VAL A 118 6.39 13.69 -4.47
CA VAL A 118 5.72 14.68 -3.63
C VAL A 118 6.52 15.96 -3.63
N VAL A 119 5.85 17.07 -3.86
CA VAL A 119 6.42 18.42 -3.87
C VAL A 119 5.70 19.27 -2.84
N LEU A 120 6.45 19.87 -1.93
CA LEU A 120 5.99 20.84 -0.95
C LEU A 120 6.43 22.23 -1.37
N MET A 121 5.53 23.21 -1.22
CA MET A 121 5.87 24.63 -1.27
C MET A 121 5.69 25.22 0.12
N ALA A 122 6.79 25.31 0.87
CA ALA A 122 6.77 25.85 2.23
C ALA A 122 6.89 27.36 2.21
N SER A 123 6.31 28.01 3.23
CA SER A 123 6.35 29.45 3.37
C SER A 123 6.55 29.88 4.83
N ASP A 124 7.23 31.01 5.05
CA ASP A 124 7.41 31.58 6.39
C ASP A 124 6.44 32.74 6.69
N ALA A 125 6.50 33.30 7.91
CA ALA A 125 5.65 34.41 8.32
C ALA A 125 5.82 35.69 7.48
N ALA A 126 7.01 35.91 6.90
CA ALA A 126 7.32 37.05 6.04
C ALA A 126 6.87 36.85 4.58
N GLY A 127 6.52 35.62 4.21
CA GLY A 127 6.10 35.25 2.86
C GLY A 127 7.25 34.76 1.97
N ASN A 128 8.44 34.52 2.53
CA ASN A 128 9.50 33.83 1.79
C ASN A 128 9.06 32.39 1.54
N THR A 129 9.43 31.85 0.38
CA THR A 129 9.00 30.51 -0.03
C THR A 129 10.18 29.66 -0.47
N GLN A 130 10.09 28.35 -0.22
CA GLN A 130 11.06 27.37 -0.69
C GLN A 130 10.34 26.07 -1.04
N MET A 131 10.82 25.41 -2.10
CA MET A 131 10.34 24.09 -2.48
C MET A 131 11.23 22.99 -1.92
N ALA A 132 10.61 21.87 -1.55
CA ALA A 132 11.26 20.59 -1.31
C ALA A 132 10.48 19.48 -2.01
N SER A 133 11.17 18.42 -2.41
CA SER A 133 10.55 17.25 -3.01
C SER A 133 11.16 15.95 -2.53
N ALA A 134 10.39 14.88 -2.63
CA ALA A 134 10.80 13.51 -2.37
C ALA A 134 10.10 12.57 -3.34
N ASN A 135 10.70 11.40 -3.56
CA ASN A 135 10.09 10.33 -4.35
C ASN A 135 9.97 9.05 -3.52
N ARG A 136 9.01 8.20 -3.87
CA ARG A 136 8.86 6.87 -3.27
C ARG A 136 8.36 5.88 -4.31
N ALA A 137 9.10 4.78 -4.44
CA ALA A 137 8.72 3.66 -5.29
C ALA A 137 7.73 2.74 -4.57
N TYR A 138 6.88 2.08 -5.35
CA TYR A 138 5.94 1.05 -4.89
C TYR A 138 5.82 -0.05 -5.96
N ALA A 139 5.25 -1.19 -5.59
CA ALA A 139 4.93 -2.28 -6.51
C ALA A 139 3.42 -2.33 -6.77
N VAL A 140 3.05 -2.84 -7.94
CA VAL A 140 1.65 -3.08 -8.31
C VAL A 140 1.51 -4.54 -8.72
N ASP A 141 0.76 -5.30 -7.93
CA ASP A 141 0.37 -6.68 -8.23
C ASP A 141 -1.09 -6.86 -7.87
N ILE A 142 -1.97 -6.63 -8.85
CA ILE A 142 -3.43 -6.69 -8.67
C ILE A 142 -4.03 -7.93 -9.32
N THR A 143 -3.20 -8.86 -9.79
CA THR A 143 -3.68 -10.12 -10.35
C THR A 143 -4.02 -11.10 -9.25
N VAL A 144 -5.13 -11.82 -9.44
CA VAL A 144 -5.56 -12.89 -8.53
C VAL A 144 -5.29 -14.21 -9.22
N PRO A 145 -4.67 -15.19 -8.54
CA PRO A 145 -4.44 -16.50 -9.13
C PRO A 145 -5.75 -17.22 -9.42
N THR A 146 -5.86 -17.75 -10.62
CA THR A 146 -6.99 -18.58 -11.08
C THR A 146 -6.51 -19.95 -11.52
N VAL A 147 -7.35 -20.97 -11.38
CA VAL A 147 -7.06 -22.30 -11.94
C VAL A 147 -7.32 -22.25 -13.45
N GLN A 148 -6.29 -22.47 -14.25
CA GLN A 148 -6.40 -22.53 -15.71
C GLN A 148 -6.78 -23.93 -16.21
N SER A 149 -6.25 -24.98 -15.58
CA SER A 149 -6.58 -26.36 -15.97
C SER A 149 -6.38 -27.36 -14.84
N ILE A 150 -7.14 -28.45 -14.91
CA ILE A 150 -6.95 -29.66 -14.10
C ILE A 150 -6.97 -30.84 -15.07
N VAL A 151 -5.86 -31.56 -15.17
CA VAL A 151 -5.69 -32.66 -16.11
C VAL A 151 -5.34 -33.93 -15.33
N LEU A 152 -6.01 -35.02 -15.66
CA LEU A 152 -5.56 -36.36 -15.29
C LEU A 152 -4.79 -36.97 -16.46
N ASP A 153 -3.66 -37.61 -16.17
CA ASP A 153 -2.91 -38.39 -17.16
C ASP A 153 -3.67 -39.63 -17.66
N LYS A 154 -4.77 -39.99 -16.98
CA LYS A 154 -5.69 -41.08 -17.35
C LYS A 154 -7.12 -40.57 -17.42
N SER A 155 -7.81 -40.88 -18.52
CA SER A 155 -9.21 -40.51 -18.75
C SER A 155 -10.21 -41.44 -18.06
N ALA A 156 -9.79 -42.62 -17.60
CA ALA A 156 -10.58 -43.55 -16.81
C ALA A 156 -9.69 -44.29 -15.80
N LEU A 157 -10.20 -44.46 -14.58
CA LEU A 157 -9.54 -45.20 -13.50
C LEU A 157 -10.45 -46.30 -12.99
N LYS A 158 -9.89 -47.50 -12.80
CA LYS A 158 -10.53 -48.57 -12.02
C LYS A 158 -10.19 -48.42 -10.53
N VAL A 159 -10.97 -49.06 -9.67
CA VAL A 159 -10.68 -49.09 -8.22
C VAL A 159 -9.29 -49.69 -8.00
N GLY A 160 -8.47 -49.04 -7.19
CA GLY A 160 -7.09 -49.41 -6.92
C GLY A 160 -6.08 -48.93 -7.97
N GLU A 161 -6.51 -48.24 -9.04
CA GLU A 161 -5.59 -47.57 -9.96
C GLU A 161 -5.24 -46.17 -9.47
N SER A 162 -4.05 -45.71 -9.87
CA SER A 162 -3.60 -44.34 -9.63
C SER A 162 -3.48 -43.54 -10.92
N ALA A 163 -3.76 -42.24 -10.85
CA ALA A 163 -3.46 -41.25 -11.90
C ALA A 163 -2.60 -40.13 -11.33
N THR A 164 -1.95 -39.38 -12.21
CA THR A 164 -1.36 -38.08 -11.89
C THR A 164 -2.37 -36.99 -12.23
N VAL A 165 -2.65 -36.13 -11.25
CA VAL A 165 -3.40 -34.89 -11.44
C VAL A 165 -2.39 -33.76 -11.56
N THR A 166 -2.51 -32.97 -12.62
CA THR A 166 -1.77 -31.73 -12.84
C THR A 166 -2.75 -30.56 -12.80
N ILE A 167 -2.47 -29.58 -11.94
CA ILE A 167 -3.23 -28.34 -11.81
C ILE A 167 -2.33 -27.20 -12.27
N SER A 168 -2.83 -26.35 -13.18
CA SER A 168 -2.10 -25.17 -13.66
C SER A 168 -2.83 -23.90 -13.25
N PHE A 169 -2.09 -22.88 -12.81
CA PHE A 169 -2.63 -21.58 -12.39
C PHE A 169 -2.27 -20.46 -13.36
N SER A 170 -2.95 -19.31 -13.29
CA SER A 170 -2.65 -18.11 -14.09
C SER A 170 -1.35 -17.42 -13.69
N GLU A 171 -0.90 -17.64 -12.46
CA GLU A 171 0.32 -17.09 -11.87
C GLU A 171 0.84 -18.04 -10.78
N LYS A 172 1.99 -17.72 -10.19
CA LYS A 172 2.60 -18.56 -9.15
C LYS A 172 1.78 -18.50 -7.86
N VAL A 173 1.26 -19.64 -7.42
CA VAL A 173 0.54 -19.75 -6.14
C VAL A 173 1.50 -20.19 -5.04
N LYS A 174 1.55 -19.42 -3.94
CA LYS A 174 2.27 -19.79 -2.71
C LYS A 174 1.31 -20.50 -1.74
N ALA A 175 1.86 -21.37 -0.90
CA ALA A 175 1.13 -22.06 0.16
C ALA A 175 -0.09 -22.91 -0.28
N PHE A 176 -0.13 -23.33 -1.55
CA PHE A 176 -1.13 -24.30 -2.01
C PHE A 176 -0.81 -25.69 -1.46
N ASP A 177 -1.72 -26.28 -0.70
CA ASP A 177 -1.50 -27.57 -0.04
C ASP A 177 -2.70 -28.53 -0.12
N LEU A 178 -2.61 -29.65 0.60
CA LEU A 178 -3.65 -30.69 0.54
C LEU A 178 -4.98 -30.26 1.17
N SER A 179 -4.98 -29.27 2.06
CA SER A 179 -6.19 -28.73 2.66
C SER A 179 -7.04 -27.93 1.66
N ASP A 180 -6.41 -27.43 0.59
CA ASP A 180 -7.09 -26.76 -0.52
C ASP A 180 -7.78 -27.72 -1.49
N LEU A 181 -7.65 -29.03 -1.27
CA LEU A 181 -8.08 -30.05 -2.23
C LEU A 181 -8.97 -31.10 -1.58
N THR A 182 -10.06 -31.40 -2.28
CA THR A 182 -10.89 -32.57 -2.00
C THR A 182 -10.88 -33.51 -3.20
N ALA A 183 -11.11 -34.79 -2.95
CA ALA A 183 -11.34 -35.76 -4.00
C ALA A 183 -12.37 -36.79 -3.57
N ASP A 184 -13.41 -36.94 -4.37
CA ASP A 184 -14.44 -37.91 -4.11
C ASP A 184 -13.92 -39.32 -4.34
N ASN A 185 -14.04 -40.17 -3.33
CA ASN A 185 -13.64 -41.58 -3.39
C ASN A 185 -12.21 -41.78 -3.92
N ALA A 186 -11.30 -40.86 -3.57
CA ALA A 186 -9.89 -41.01 -3.87
C ALA A 186 -9.06 -40.52 -2.68
N THR A 187 -7.90 -41.12 -2.48
CA THR A 187 -6.86 -40.56 -1.61
C THR A 187 -5.88 -39.77 -2.46
N LEU A 188 -5.36 -38.70 -1.87
CA LEU A 188 -4.50 -37.73 -2.54
C LEU A 188 -3.09 -37.80 -1.93
N SER A 189 -2.07 -37.91 -2.76
CA SER A 189 -0.68 -37.83 -2.31
C SER A 189 -0.26 -36.38 -2.07
N ASN A 190 0.90 -36.19 -1.46
CA ASN A 190 1.54 -34.88 -1.36
C ASN A 190 1.65 -34.21 -2.75
N LEU A 191 1.50 -32.89 -2.72
CA LEU A 191 1.67 -32.01 -3.87
C LEU A 191 3.16 -31.76 -4.15
N ALA A 192 3.51 -31.65 -5.43
CA ALA A 192 4.84 -31.28 -5.90
C ALA A 192 4.75 -30.23 -7.01
N THR A 193 5.64 -29.24 -6.97
CA THR A 193 5.81 -28.23 -8.01
C THR A 193 7.29 -28.14 -8.39
N ALA A 194 7.58 -27.97 -9.68
CA ALA A 194 8.94 -27.80 -10.19
C ALA A 194 9.20 -26.37 -10.74
N ASP A 195 8.16 -25.57 -10.88
CA ASP A 195 8.19 -24.23 -11.50
C ASP A 195 7.92 -23.09 -10.50
N GLY A 196 8.01 -23.41 -9.20
CA GLY A 196 7.79 -22.45 -8.12
C GLY A 196 6.32 -22.10 -7.92
N GLY A 197 5.41 -23.00 -8.28
CA GLY A 197 3.99 -22.93 -7.96
C GLY A 197 3.06 -22.49 -9.11
N LEU A 198 3.55 -22.46 -10.35
CA LEU A 198 2.67 -22.28 -11.53
C LEU A 198 1.89 -23.56 -11.83
N THR A 199 2.54 -24.71 -11.69
CA THR A 199 1.92 -26.03 -11.83
C THR A 199 2.19 -26.89 -10.61
N TRP A 200 1.16 -27.64 -10.22
CA TRP A 200 1.20 -28.56 -9.11
C TRP A 200 0.75 -29.94 -9.55
N THR A 201 1.56 -30.95 -9.24
CA THR A 201 1.33 -32.35 -9.58
C THR A 201 1.14 -33.17 -8.32
N ARG A 202 0.29 -34.19 -8.41
CA ARG A 202 0.11 -35.19 -7.36
C ARG A 202 -0.45 -36.48 -7.93
N HIS A 203 -0.37 -37.55 -7.15
CA HIS A 203 -1.05 -38.79 -7.46
C HIS A 203 -2.40 -38.88 -6.75
N THR A 204 -3.38 -39.44 -7.44
CA THR A 204 -4.68 -39.82 -6.89
C THR A 204 -4.81 -41.33 -6.95
N HIS A 205 -5.45 -41.94 -5.96
CA HIS A 205 -5.69 -43.37 -5.91
C HIS A 205 -7.19 -43.64 -5.70
N ALA A 206 -7.82 -44.33 -6.65
CA ALA A 206 -9.28 -44.48 -6.68
C ALA A 206 -9.78 -45.56 -5.71
N HIS A 207 -10.84 -45.24 -4.95
CA HIS A 207 -11.52 -46.11 -3.99
C HIS A 207 -12.95 -46.42 -4.44
N SER A 208 -13.53 -47.49 -3.90
CA SER A 208 -14.95 -47.82 -4.14
C SER A 208 -15.89 -46.99 -3.24
N ARG A 209 -17.06 -46.59 -3.75
CA ARG A 209 -18.12 -45.98 -2.93
C ARG A 209 -18.69 -47.05 -1.98
N HIS A 210 -18.39 -46.98 -0.69
CA HIS A 210 -19.03 -47.86 0.29
C HIS A 210 -20.53 -47.54 0.41
N ARG A 211 -21.41 -48.43 -0.08
CA ARG A 211 -22.80 -48.51 0.40
C ARG A 211 -22.76 -48.94 1.87
N ARG A 212 -23.03 -48.03 2.81
CA ARG A 212 -23.48 -48.43 4.15
C ARG A 212 -24.89 -49.00 4.05
N HIS A 213 -25.01 -50.27 3.71
CA HIS A 213 -26.14 -51.09 4.15
C HIS A 213 -25.55 -52.33 4.78
N GLN A 214 -25.45 -52.30 6.11
CA GLN A 214 -25.05 -53.45 6.89
C GLN A 214 -25.99 -54.62 6.59
N GLN A 215 -25.37 -55.73 6.24
CA GLN A 215 -25.93 -57.07 6.34
C GLN A 215 -26.49 -57.26 7.76
N ARG A 216 -27.82 -57.39 7.90
CA ARG A 216 -28.40 -58.24 8.94
C ARG A 216 -28.68 -59.59 8.29
N GLY A 217 -27.66 -60.44 8.27
CA GLY A 217 -27.82 -61.89 8.08
C GLY A 217 -28.12 -62.57 9.41
N PRO A 218 -28.82 -63.73 9.41
CA PRO A 218 -29.49 -64.27 10.59
C PRO A 218 -28.52 -64.93 11.58
N SER A 219 -28.79 -64.73 12.87
CA SER A 219 -28.12 -65.41 13.98
C SER A 219 -28.65 -66.84 14.09
N ALA A 220 -27.80 -67.83 13.81
CA ALA A 220 -28.07 -69.23 14.14
C ALA A 220 -26.79 -69.89 14.69
N GLY A 221 -26.92 -70.46 15.89
CA GLY A 221 -26.13 -71.59 16.34
C GLY A 221 -24.99 -71.29 17.31
N GLN A 222 -25.29 -71.30 18.62
CA GLN A 222 -24.32 -71.77 19.61
C GLN A 222 -24.91 -73.00 20.32
N LEU A 223 -24.44 -74.17 19.91
CA LEU A 223 -24.64 -75.44 20.60
C LEU A 223 -23.97 -75.37 21.99
N HIS A 224 -24.70 -75.72 23.03
CA HIS A 224 -24.11 -76.22 24.28
C HIS A 224 -24.61 -77.64 24.54
N ARG A 225 -23.66 -78.52 24.86
CA ARG A 225 -23.78 -79.98 25.02
C ARG A 225 -24.44 -80.35 26.37
N PRO A 226 -24.87 -81.62 26.56
CA PRO A 226 -25.76 -82.01 27.66
C PRO A 226 -24.99 -82.42 28.93
N VAL A 227 -25.65 -82.29 30.08
CA VAL A 227 -25.33 -82.97 31.36
C VAL A 227 -26.66 -83.51 31.92
N GLY A 228 -26.68 -84.79 32.29
CA GLY A 228 -27.90 -85.57 32.51
C GLY A 228 -28.56 -85.44 33.88
N GLN A 229 -29.76 -86.03 33.98
CA GLN A 229 -30.07 -87.26 34.72
C GLN A 229 -31.23 -87.96 34.00
#